data_AF-A0A496UBL9-F1
#
_entry.id   AF-A0A496UBL9-F1
#
_cell.length_a   1.000
_cell.length_b   1.000
_cell.length_c   1.000
_cell.angle_alpha   90.00
_cell.angle_beta   90.00
_cell.angle_gamma   90.00
#
_symmetry.space_group_name_H-M   'P 1'
#
loop_
_entity.id
_entity.type
_entity.pdbx_description
1 polymer ?
#
loop_
_entity_poly.entity_id
_entity_poly.type
_entity_poly.pdbx_seq_one_letter_code
_entity_poly.pdbx_strand_id
1 'polypeptide(L)'
;MLIVAKPWDKRLLLAKAKLRKKMWIASGHEDHTLLEEALQLFSRCHLLTGSIEAGINSAILLLLSGRKKEAYKRADDTARHCRLLIMENETHELGYYAATIAEVNLLRGRIEAAESWYKTALSKNNRVSDEVLDNMNLLLDHLVLEPDMAVRIREAVGA
;
A
#
# COMPACT_ATOMS: atom_id res chain seq x y z
N MET A 1 5.21 9.42 -28.18
CA MET A 1 5.27 7.95 -28.38
C MET A 1 4.97 7.29 -27.04
N LEU A 2 3.71 6.86 -26.83
CA LEU A 2 3.31 6.13 -25.63
C LEU A 2 3.77 4.68 -25.80
N ILE A 3 4.83 4.29 -25.08
CA ILE A 3 5.22 2.88 -25.01
C ILE A 3 4.20 2.19 -24.11
N VAL A 4 3.23 1.52 -24.72
CA VAL A 4 2.35 0.60 -24.02
C VAL A 4 3.21 -0.58 -23.59
N ALA A 5 3.61 -0.59 -22.32
CA ALA A 5 4.37 -1.70 -21.74
C ALA A 5 3.61 -3.00 -21.97
N LYS A 6 4.30 -4.05 -22.47
CA LYS A 6 3.62 -5.33 -22.72
C LYS A 6 3.10 -5.88 -21.39
N PRO A 7 2.00 -6.66 -21.35
CA PRO A 7 1.46 -7.23 -20.11
C PRO A 7 2.49 -8.00 -19.27
N TRP A 8 3.48 -8.59 -19.93
CA TRP A 8 4.63 -9.27 -19.34
C TRP A 8 5.54 -8.34 -18.52
N ASP A 9 5.68 -7.07 -18.90
CA ASP A 9 6.47 -6.08 -18.18
C ASP A 9 5.83 -5.70 -16.84
N LYS A 10 4.50 -5.55 -16.78
CA LYS A 10 3.78 -5.20 -15.53
C LYS A 10 4.00 -6.26 -14.46
N ARG A 11 3.68 -7.53 -14.78
CA ARG A 11 3.75 -8.63 -13.82
C ARG A 11 5.18 -8.85 -13.34
N LEU A 12 6.16 -8.77 -14.26
CA LEU A 12 7.56 -8.92 -13.92
C LEU A 12 8.08 -7.76 -13.05
N LEU A 13 7.74 -6.51 -13.39
CA LEU A 13 8.13 -5.33 -12.59
C LEU A 13 7.56 -5.41 -11.18
N LEU A 14 6.28 -5.74 -11.05
CA LEU A 14 5.61 -5.87 -9.77
C LEU A 14 6.19 -7.03 -8.93
N ALA A 15 6.43 -8.19 -9.55
CA ALA A 15 7.05 -9.32 -8.86
C ALA A 15 8.47 -9.01 -8.36
N LYS A 16 9.27 -8.30 -9.17
CA LYS A 16 10.60 -7.83 -8.76
C LYS A 16 10.50 -6.82 -7.62
N ALA A 17 9.57 -5.87 -7.68
CA ALA A 17 9.37 -4.88 -6.63
C ALA A 17 9.03 -5.54 -5.28
N LYS A 18 8.08 -6.49 -5.30
CA LYS A 18 7.70 -7.29 -4.13
C LYS A 18 8.87 -8.09 -3.56
N LEU A 19 9.66 -8.73 -4.43
CA LEU A 19 10.84 -9.48 -3.99
C LEU A 19 11.83 -8.57 -3.27
N ARG A 20 12.13 -7.38 -3.83
CA ARG A 20 13.03 -6.41 -3.18
C ARG A 20 12.49 -5.91 -1.84
N LYS A 21 11.21 -5.57 -1.76
CA LYS A 21 10.55 -5.21 -0.50
C LYS A 21 10.67 -6.33 0.53
N LYS A 22 10.41 -7.59 0.16
CA LYS A 22 10.54 -8.74 1.07
C LYS A 22 11.98 -8.95 1.54
N MET A 23 12.96 -8.79 0.66
CA MET A 23 14.37 -8.86 1.04
C MET A 23 14.75 -7.73 2.02
N TRP A 24 14.24 -6.51 1.80
CA TRP A 24 14.45 -5.39 2.71
C TRP A 24 13.80 -5.61 4.08
N ILE A 25 12.59 -6.17 4.13
CA ILE A 25 11.96 -6.56 5.40
C ILE A 25 12.80 -7.64 6.10
N ALA A 26 13.27 -8.65 5.35
CA ALA A 26 14.09 -9.72 5.90
C ALA A 26 15.47 -9.26 6.40
N SER A 27 15.97 -8.11 5.94
CA SER A 27 17.19 -7.49 6.48
C SER A 27 16.97 -6.64 7.72
N GLY A 28 15.79 -6.71 8.35
CA GLY A 28 15.47 -5.90 9.53
C GLY A 28 15.38 -4.40 9.22
N HIS A 29 15.06 -4.04 7.98
CA HIS A 29 14.99 -2.67 7.48
C HIS A 29 16.33 -1.93 7.34
N GLU A 30 17.48 -2.61 7.50
CA GLU A 30 18.80 -1.98 7.52
C GLU A 30 19.36 -1.68 6.10
N ASP A 31 18.94 -2.44 5.09
CA ASP A 31 19.48 -2.30 3.73
C ASP A 31 18.75 -1.23 2.92
N HIS A 32 19.26 0.00 2.99
CA HIS A 32 18.74 1.13 2.22
C HIS A 32 18.80 0.93 0.69
N THR A 33 19.71 0.08 0.18
CA THR A 33 19.76 -0.21 -1.25
C THR A 33 18.55 -1.01 -1.69
N LEU A 34 18.17 -2.03 -0.92
CA LEU A 34 16.97 -2.83 -1.20
C LEU A 34 15.69 -1.99 -1.08
N LEU A 35 15.62 -1.07 -0.11
CA LEU A 35 14.52 -0.11 0.02
C LEU A 35 14.37 0.75 -1.24
N GLU A 36 15.46 1.38 -1.69
CA GLU A 36 15.45 2.28 -2.84
C GLU A 36 15.17 1.53 -4.15
N GLU A 37 15.72 0.33 -4.33
CA GLU A 37 15.40 -0.53 -5.48
C GLU A 37 13.91 -0.91 -5.52
N ALA A 38 13.34 -1.32 -4.38
CA ALA A 38 11.92 -1.62 -4.27
C ALA A 38 11.06 -0.40 -4.62
N LEU A 39 11.43 0.77 -4.07
CA LEU A 39 10.74 2.04 -4.34
C LEU A 39 10.79 2.43 -5.81
N GLN A 40 11.94 2.31 -6.46
CA GLN A 40 12.10 2.60 -7.89
C GLN A 40 11.25 1.66 -8.75
N LEU A 41 11.25 0.36 -8.44
CA LEU A 41 10.46 -0.63 -9.18
C LEU A 41 8.96 -0.42 -9.01
N PHE A 42 8.48 -0.18 -7.78
CA PHE A 42 7.07 0.14 -7.55
C PHE A 42 6.67 1.46 -8.21
N SER A 43 7.48 2.52 -8.09
CA SER A 43 7.22 3.81 -8.73
C SER A 43 7.13 3.67 -10.25
N ARG A 44 8.05 2.93 -10.86
CA ARG A 44 8.05 2.65 -12.30
C ARG A 44 6.84 1.82 -12.71
N CYS A 45 6.49 0.78 -11.95
CA CYS A 45 5.31 -0.04 -12.22
C CYS A 45 4.02 0.79 -12.16
N HIS A 46 3.89 1.65 -11.14
CA HIS A 46 2.75 2.54 -11.00
C HIS A 46 2.66 3.52 -12.19
N LEU A 47 3.77 4.19 -12.54
CA LEU A 47 3.82 5.13 -13.65
C LEU A 47 3.43 4.51 -15.00
N LEU A 48 3.89 3.29 -15.27
CA LEU A 48 3.64 2.61 -16.55
C LEU A 48 2.26 1.99 -16.66
N THR A 49 1.61 1.67 -15.53
CA THR A 49 0.45 0.75 -15.55
C THR A 49 -0.75 1.23 -14.75
N GLY A 50 -0.63 2.32 -13.98
CA GLY A 50 -1.67 2.77 -13.06
C GLY A 50 -1.97 1.79 -11.92
N SER A 51 -1.11 0.79 -11.69
CA SER A 51 -1.32 -0.23 -10.64
C SER A 51 -1.49 0.43 -9.26
N ILE A 52 -2.63 0.17 -8.64
CA ILE A 52 -2.96 0.62 -7.28
C ILE A 52 -1.99 0.03 -6.28
N GLU A 53 -1.74 -1.28 -6.37
CA GLU A 53 -0.79 -1.99 -5.53
C GLU A 53 0.60 -1.37 -5.56
N ALA A 54 1.10 -1.04 -6.76
CA ALA A 54 2.38 -0.37 -6.90
C ALA A 54 2.34 1.08 -6.39
N GLY A 55 1.20 1.75 -6.54
CA GLY A 55 0.97 3.10 -6.03
C GLY A 55 1.13 3.17 -4.52
N ILE A 56 0.36 2.35 -3.79
CA ILE A 56 0.38 2.36 -2.32
C ILE A 56 1.72 1.87 -1.76
N ASN A 57 2.30 0.81 -2.33
CA ASN A 57 3.63 0.35 -1.92
C ASN A 57 4.70 1.42 -2.14
N SER A 58 4.69 2.11 -3.28
CA SER A 58 5.63 3.21 -3.49
C SER A 58 5.42 4.35 -2.50
N ALA A 59 4.18 4.65 -2.11
CA ALA A 59 3.88 5.68 -1.11
C ALA A 59 4.44 5.31 0.27
N ILE A 60 4.25 4.07 0.70
CA ILE A 60 4.75 3.54 1.97
C ILE A 60 6.28 3.59 2.00
N LEU A 61 6.96 3.04 0.99
CA LEU A 61 8.43 3.05 0.95
C LEU A 61 9.00 4.47 0.89
N LEU A 62 8.27 5.39 0.27
CA LEU A 62 8.59 6.83 0.23
C LEU A 62 8.56 7.43 1.64
N LEU A 63 7.55 7.07 2.44
CA LEU A 63 7.46 7.52 3.83
C LEU A 63 8.63 6.98 4.64
N LEU A 64 8.88 5.67 4.52
CA LEU A 64 9.95 4.96 5.24
C LEU A 64 11.35 5.45 4.84
N SER A 65 11.51 5.99 3.63
CA SER A 65 12.74 6.65 3.18
C SER A 65 12.81 8.15 3.56
N GLY A 66 11.90 8.66 4.40
CA GLY A 66 11.87 10.06 4.84
C GLY A 66 11.29 11.07 3.83
N ARG A 67 10.80 10.63 2.67
CA ARG A 67 10.26 11.48 1.59
C ARG A 67 8.76 11.75 1.77
N LYS A 68 8.40 12.24 2.96
CA LYS A 68 7.01 12.40 3.44
C LYS A 68 6.08 13.15 2.49
N LYS A 69 6.53 14.26 1.89
CA LYS A 69 5.71 15.06 0.96
C LYS A 69 5.33 14.27 -0.29
N GLU A 70 6.29 13.52 -0.85
CA GLU A 70 6.03 12.67 -2.02
C GLU A 70 5.13 11.49 -1.66
N ALA A 71 5.34 10.91 -0.48
CA ALA A 71 4.54 9.79 0.03
C ALA A 71 3.07 10.19 0.11
N TYR A 72 2.79 11.35 0.69
CA TYR A 72 1.44 11.86 0.87
C TYR A 72 0.74 12.15 -0.45
N LYS A 73 1.46 12.75 -1.40
CA LYS A 73 0.93 12.99 -2.75
C LYS A 73 0.56 11.67 -3.43
N ARG A 74 1.47 10.69 -3.41
CA ARG A 74 1.28 9.35 -4.01
C ARG A 74 0.10 8.61 -3.38
N ALA A 75 -0.02 8.68 -2.05
CA ALA A 75 -1.10 8.07 -1.30
C ALA A 75 -2.46 8.72 -1.64
N ASP A 76 -2.52 10.04 -1.70
CA ASP A 76 -3.76 10.77 -2.05
C ASP A 76 -4.21 10.46 -3.49
N ASP A 77 -3.27 10.39 -4.44
CA ASP A 77 -3.56 10.01 -5.82
C ASP A 77 -4.08 8.56 -5.92
N THR A 78 -3.47 7.64 -5.16
CA THR A 78 -3.90 6.23 -5.10
C THR A 78 -5.29 6.08 -4.48
N ALA A 79 -5.58 6.77 -3.37
CA ALA A 79 -6.90 6.76 -2.75
C ALA A 79 -7.98 7.37 -3.65
N ARG A 80 -7.65 8.43 -4.41
CA ARG A 80 -8.57 9.00 -5.40
C ARG A 80 -8.96 7.97 -6.45
N HIS A 81 -7.98 7.23 -6.98
CA HIS A 81 -8.22 6.19 -7.97
C HIS A 81 -9.10 5.06 -7.40
N CYS A 82 -8.81 4.57 -6.18
CA CYS A 82 -9.63 3.56 -5.51
C CYS A 82 -11.09 4.00 -5.34
N ARG A 83 -11.32 5.27 -4.94
CA ARG A 83 -12.68 5.79 -4.77
C ARG A 83 -13.46 5.83 -6.09
N LEU A 84 -12.80 6.19 -7.19
CA LEU A 84 -13.43 6.17 -8.52
C LEU A 84 -13.87 4.75 -8.90
N LEU A 85 -13.00 3.76 -8.72
CA LEU A 85 -13.32 2.36 -9.04
C LEU A 85 -14.43 1.78 -8.15
N ILE A 86 -14.50 2.20 -6.88
CA ILE A 86 -15.61 1.87 -5.99
C ILE A 86 -16.92 2.49 -6.51
N MET A 87 -16.90 3.76 -6.95
CA MET A 87 -18.08 4.45 -7.49
C MET A 87 -18.56 3.83 -8.82
N GLU A 88 -17.63 3.33 -9.64
CA GLU A 88 -17.92 2.62 -10.89
C GLU A 88 -18.43 1.19 -10.66
N ASN A 89 -18.55 0.78 -9.39
CA ASN A 89 -19.06 -0.53 -8.95
C ASN A 89 -18.30 -1.71 -9.56
N GLU A 90 -16.97 -1.61 -9.65
CA GLU A 90 -16.11 -2.75 -9.95
C GLU A 90 -16.15 -3.77 -8.79
N THR A 91 -17.17 -4.64 -8.81
CA THR A 91 -17.56 -5.47 -7.65
C THR A 91 -16.49 -6.46 -7.18
N HIS A 92 -15.56 -6.88 -8.04
CA HIS A 92 -14.63 -7.98 -7.75
C HIS A 92 -13.46 -7.58 -6.84
N GLU A 93 -13.19 -6.28 -6.69
CA GLU A 93 -12.02 -5.78 -5.95
C GLU A 93 -12.38 -4.74 -4.87
N LEU A 94 -13.67 -4.58 -4.54
CA LEU A 94 -14.14 -3.56 -3.58
C LEU A 94 -13.46 -3.65 -2.22
N GLY A 95 -13.25 -4.86 -1.70
CA GLY A 95 -12.52 -5.04 -0.44
C GLY A 95 -11.05 -4.65 -0.53
N TYR A 96 -10.40 -4.92 -1.67
CA TYR A 96 -9.01 -4.53 -1.91
C TYR A 96 -8.87 -3.00 -2.03
N TYR A 97 -9.78 -2.33 -2.73
CA TYR A 97 -9.80 -0.87 -2.82
C TYR A 97 -10.08 -0.21 -1.46
N ALA A 98 -10.99 -0.77 -0.66
CA ALA A 98 -11.25 -0.31 0.70
C ALA A 98 -10.01 -0.46 1.61
N ALA A 99 -9.33 -1.61 1.54
CA ALA A 99 -8.09 -1.84 2.29
C ALA A 99 -6.99 -0.85 1.88
N THR A 100 -6.84 -0.57 0.58
CA THR A 100 -5.87 0.42 0.10
C THR A 100 -6.18 1.83 0.62
N ILE A 101 -7.46 2.21 0.70
CA ILE A 101 -7.86 3.49 1.30
C ILE A 101 -7.55 3.51 2.81
N ALA A 102 -7.66 2.38 3.50
CA ALA A 102 -7.26 2.25 4.90
C ALA A 102 -5.76 2.49 5.09
N GLU A 103 -4.91 1.84 4.27
CA GLU A 103 -3.45 2.05 4.26
C GLU A 103 -3.09 3.52 4.02
N VAL A 104 -3.78 4.21 3.11
CA VAL A 104 -3.57 5.65 2.88
C VAL A 104 -3.92 6.48 4.12
N ASN A 105 -5.01 6.18 4.81
CA ASN A 105 -5.37 6.89 6.04
C ASN A 105 -4.36 6.61 7.15
N LEU A 106 -3.91 5.36 7.27
CA LEU A 106 -2.89 4.97 8.25
C LEU A 106 -1.58 5.71 7.98
N LEU A 107 -1.10 5.71 6.73
CA LEU A 107 0.07 6.46 6.27
C LEU A 107 0.01 7.95 6.63
N ARG A 108 -1.21 8.52 6.72
CA ARG A 108 -1.46 9.92 7.09
C ARG A 108 -1.67 10.14 8.60
N GLY A 109 -1.58 9.10 9.41
CA GLY A 109 -1.85 9.14 10.86
C GLY A 109 -3.32 9.31 11.21
N ARG A 110 -4.25 9.00 10.28
CA ARG A 110 -5.70 9.11 10.49
C ARG A 110 -6.27 7.77 10.95
N ILE A 111 -6.04 7.44 12.22
CA ILE A 111 -6.23 6.09 12.76
C ILE A 111 -7.68 5.64 12.69
N GLU A 112 -8.64 6.46 13.12
CA GLU A 112 -10.06 6.12 13.14
C GLU A 112 -10.60 5.89 11.72
N ALA A 113 -10.13 6.70 10.77
CA ALA A 113 -10.48 6.53 9.36
C ALA A 113 -9.90 5.24 8.80
N ALA A 114 -8.63 4.92 9.11
CA ALA A 114 -8.01 3.67 8.70
C ALA A 114 -8.77 2.45 9.24
N GLU A 115 -9.11 2.46 10.53
CA GLU A 115 -9.89 1.40 11.18
C GLU A 115 -11.23 1.15 10.48
N SER A 116 -11.99 2.22 10.20
CA SER A 116 -13.28 2.13 9.52
C SER A 116 -13.17 1.53 8.11
N TRP A 117 -12.13 1.91 7.36
CA TRP A 117 -11.89 1.38 6.02
C TRP A 117 -11.41 -0.08 6.04
N TYR A 118 -10.61 -0.49 7.02
CA TYR A 118 -10.24 -1.91 7.19
C TYR A 118 -11.45 -2.78 7.51
N LYS A 119 -12.34 -2.33 8.41
CA LYS A 119 -13.62 -3.03 8.67
C LYS A 119 -14.47 -3.14 7.40
N THR A 120 -14.51 -2.08 6.60
CA THR A 120 -15.20 -2.09 5.31
C THR A 120 -14.58 -3.12 4.37
N ALA A 121 -13.25 -3.17 4.25
CA ALA A 121 -12.54 -4.15 3.44
C ALA A 121 -12.88 -5.59 3.83
N LEU A 122 -12.83 -5.88 5.14
CA LEU A 122 -13.14 -7.19 5.69
C LEU A 122 -14.59 -7.59 5.41
N SER A 123 -15.55 -6.66 5.55
CA SER A 123 -16.96 -6.91 5.24
C SER A 123 -17.23 -7.27 3.78
N LYS A 124 -16.34 -6.90 2.85
CA LYS A 124 -16.48 -7.17 1.42
C LYS A 124 -15.79 -8.45 0.97
N ASN A 125 -14.60 -8.73 1.50
CA ASN A 125 -13.76 -9.84 1.01
C ASN A 125 -13.56 -10.97 2.03
N ASN A 126 -14.17 -10.91 3.22
CA ASN A 126 -13.99 -11.82 4.37
C ASN A 126 -12.56 -11.99 4.88
N ARG A 127 -11.57 -11.46 4.16
CA ARG A 127 -10.15 -11.40 4.51
C ARG A 127 -9.48 -10.24 3.77
N VAL A 128 -8.43 -9.70 4.36
CA VAL A 128 -7.45 -8.86 3.65
C VAL A 128 -6.31 -9.72 3.11
N SER A 129 -5.57 -9.23 2.12
CA SER A 129 -4.42 -9.96 1.58
C SER A 129 -3.18 -9.81 2.47
N ASP A 130 -2.26 -10.76 2.38
CA ASP A 130 -0.97 -10.71 3.11
C ASP A 130 -0.19 -9.42 2.80
N GLU A 131 -0.27 -8.92 1.57
CA GLU A 131 0.37 -7.66 1.17
C GLU A 131 -0.17 -6.45 1.96
N VAL A 132 -1.49 -6.42 2.21
CA VAL A 132 -2.12 -5.36 3.01
C VAL A 132 -1.70 -5.48 4.47
N LEU A 133 -1.60 -6.71 5.00
CA LEU A 133 -1.12 -6.95 6.36
C LEU A 133 0.34 -6.51 6.52
N ASP A 134 1.21 -6.85 5.57
CA ASP A 134 2.61 -6.42 5.55
C ASP A 134 2.72 -4.88 5.54
N ASN A 135 1.95 -4.22 4.69
CA ASN A 135 1.91 -2.75 4.61
C ASN A 135 1.41 -2.10 5.91
N MET A 136 0.34 -2.65 6.49
CA MET A 136 -0.20 -2.18 7.76
C MET A 136 0.86 -2.27 8.85
N ASN A 137 1.56 -3.41 8.97
CA ASN A 137 2.60 -3.61 9.98
C ASN A 137 3.74 -2.61 9.80
N LEU A 138 4.25 -2.43 8.57
CA LEU A 138 5.28 -1.43 8.28
C LEU A 138 4.88 -0.02 8.71
N LEU A 139 3.62 0.35 8.50
CA LEU A 139 3.10 1.67 8.89
C LEU A 139 2.94 1.79 10.41
N LEU A 140 2.40 0.77 11.08
CA LEU A 140 2.24 0.77 12.54
C LEU A 140 3.59 0.89 13.26
N ASP A 141 4.60 0.16 12.78
CA ASP A 141 5.95 0.20 13.35
C ASP A 141 6.61 1.57 13.16
N HIS A 142 6.26 2.30 12.09
CA HIS A 142 6.80 3.63 11.80
C HIS A 142 6.08 4.79 12.51
N LEU A 143 4.77 4.69 12.72
CA LEU A 143 3.95 5.82 13.18
C LEU A 143 4.09 6.15 14.67
N VAL A 144 4.77 5.31 15.45
CA VAL A 144 4.91 5.45 16.92
C VAL A 144 3.57 5.79 17.56
N LEU A 145 2.64 4.83 17.48
CA LEU A 145 1.30 4.97 18.05
C LEU A 145 1.26 4.48 19.50
N GLU A 146 0.25 4.94 20.24
CA GLU A 146 -0.10 4.33 21.52
C GLU A 146 -0.45 2.84 21.31
N PRO A 147 -0.09 1.94 22.25
CA PRO A 147 -0.27 0.50 22.07
C PRO A 147 -1.71 0.06 21.75
N ASP A 148 -2.71 0.72 22.36
CA ASP A 148 -4.12 0.43 22.16
C ASP A 148 -4.59 0.76 20.72
N MET A 149 -4.04 1.82 20.12
CA MET A 149 -4.34 2.21 18.74
C MET A 149 -3.82 1.18 17.73
N ALA A 150 -2.61 0.67 17.94
CA ALA A 150 -2.04 -0.36 17.07
C ALA A 150 -2.83 -1.68 17.16
N VAL A 151 -3.28 -2.06 18.36
CA VAL A 151 -4.15 -3.24 18.57
C VAL A 151 -5.47 -3.08 17.82
N ARG A 152 -6.15 -1.92 17.97
CA ARG A 152 -7.42 -1.66 17.27
C ARG A 152 -7.33 -1.80 15.75
N ILE A 153 -6.22 -1.36 15.15
CA ILE A 153 -6.00 -1.49 13.70
C ILE A 153 -5.80 -2.96 13.31
N ARG A 154 -5.04 -3.75 14.09
CA ARG A 154 -4.86 -5.20 13.85
C ARG A 154 -6.18 -5.97 13.96
N GLU A 155 -6.97 -5.68 14.98
CA GLU A 155 -8.31 -6.26 15.15
C GLU A 155 -9.25 -5.92 13.98
N ALA A 156 -9.17 -4.69 13.45
CA ALA A 156 -9.99 -4.24 12.33
C ALA A 156 -9.73 -5.00 11.02
N VAL A 157 -8.55 -5.60 10.86
CA VAL A 157 -8.22 -6.48 9.72
C VAL A 157 -8.41 -7.96 10.01
N GLY A 158 -8.85 -8.33 11.22
CA GLY A 158 -9.03 -9.71 11.67
C GLY A 158 -7.73 -10.44 11.98
N ALA A 159 -6.68 -9.71 12.36
CA ALA A 159 -5.35 -10.22 12.69
C ALA A 159 -5.04 -10.13 14.19
#